data_AF-A0AAQ3HAA1-F1
#
_entry.id   AF-A0AAQ3HAA1-F1
#
_cell.length_a   1.000
_cell.length_b   1.000
_cell.length_c   1.000
_cell.angle_alpha   90.00
_cell.angle_beta   90.00
_cell.angle_gamma   90.00
#
_symmetry.space_group_name_H-M   'P 1'
#
loop_
_entity.id
_entity.type
_entity.pdbx_description
1 polymer ?
#
loop_
_entity_poly.entity_id
_entity_poly.type
_entity_poly.pdbx_seq_one_letter_code
_entity_poly.pdbx_strand_id
1 'polypeptide(L)'
;MAWLSLLVAIALIWWLMKLGRGALFEIRLAPGKVQVKRGKVSPAFIEQARQILRHETVRGRILGQRDGDGVKLVFSRSIPEPVAQRFRNIFPYGDYRLGAVPLSGSKPRKG
;
A
#
# COMPACT_ATOMS: atom_id res chain seq x y z
N MET A 1 -17.02 34.14 3.29
CA MET A 1 -17.21 32.67 3.36
C MET A 1 -16.42 31.90 2.28
N ALA A 2 -16.38 32.34 1.01
CA ALA A 2 -15.69 31.62 -0.07
C ALA A 2 -14.16 31.42 0.10
N TRP A 3 -13.49 32.33 0.82
CA TRP A 3 -12.05 32.25 1.07
C TRP A 3 -11.63 31.07 1.96
N LEU A 4 -12.47 30.66 2.92
CA LEU A 4 -12.25 29.50 3.77
C LEU A 4 -12.27 28.20 2.95
N SER A 5 -13.24 28.06 2.04
CA SER A 5 -13.30 26.93 1.10
C SER A 5 -12.09 26.86 0.17
N LEU A 6 -11.54 28.01 -0.23
CA LEU A 6 -10.34 28.07 -1.07
C LEU A 6 -9.10 27.58 -0.30
N LEU A 7 -8.94 28.00 0.96
CA LEU A 7 -7.84 27.54 1.81
C LEU A 7 -7.91 26.03 2.09
N VAL A 8 -9.13 25.51 2.35
CA VAL A 8 -9.34 24.06 2.55
C VAL A 8 -9.02 23.29 1.27
N ALA A 9 -9.45 23.78 0.11
CA ALA A 9 -9.15 23.16 -1.18
C ALA A 9 -7.63 23.14 -1.48
N ILE A 10 -6.93 24.26 -1.23
CA ILE A 10 -5.48 24.35 -1.40
C ILE A 10 -4.75 23.40 -0.44
N ALA A 11 -5.16 23.34 0.83
CA ALA A 11 -4.60 22.42 1.81
C ALA A 11 -4.80 20.95 1.39
N LEU A 12 -5.99 20.62 0.85
CA LEU A 12 -6.30 19.30 0.29
C LEU A 12 -5.41 18.96 -0.91
N ILE A 13 -5.26 19.88 -1.86
CA ILE A 13 -4.41 19.70 -3.05
C ILE A 13 -2.94 19.56 -2.64
N TRP A 14 -2.47 20.38 -1.70
CA TRP A 14 -1.10 20.32 -1.19
C TRP A 14 -0.84 19.01 -0.45
N TRP A 15 -1.81 18.53 0.34
CA TRP A 15 -1.76 17.22 0.97
C TRP A 15 -1.75 16.09 -0.06
N LEU A 16 -2.57 16.18 -1.12
CA LEU A 16 -2.59 15.23 -2.23
C LEU A 16 -1.24 15.18 -2.98
N MET A 17 -0.63 16.34 -3.23
CA MET A 17 0.69 16.42 -3.86
C MET A 17 1.80 15.84 -2.97
N LYS A 18 1.71 16.03 -1.64
CA LYS A 18 2.61 15.38 -0.68
C LYS A 18 2.44 13.86 -0.70
N LEU A 19 1.21 13.36 -0.92
CA LEU A 19 0.92 11.92 -1.10
C LEU A 19 1.58 11.34 -2.37
N GLY A 20 1.69 12.12 -3.45
CA GLY A 20 2.22 11.65 -4.73
C GLY A 20 3.75 11.47 -4.80
N ARG A 21 4.52 12.21 -4.00
CA ARG A 21 6.01 12.23 -4.12
C ARG A 21 6.73 11.03 -3.50
N GLY A 22 6.02 10.18 -2.75
CA GLY A 22 6.62 9.05 -2.03
C GLY A 22 6.31 7.67 -2.61
N ALA A 23 5.64 7.54 -3.75
CA ALA A 23 5.20 6.23 -4.25
C ALA A 23 6.38 5.31 -4.59
N LEU A 24 6.71 4.39 -3.69
CA LEU A 24 7.74 3.36 -3.85
C LEU A 24 7.27 2.23 -4.77
N PHE A 25 5.98 1.91 -4.74
CA PHE A 25 5.38 0.97 -5.67
C PHE A 25 3.89 1.26 -5.91
N GLU A 26 3.43 0.92 -7.10
CA GLU A 26 2.01 1.01 -7.49
C GLU A 26 1.54 -0.39 -7.88
N ILE A 27 0.46 -0.83 -7.25
CA ILE A 27 -0.19 -2.12 -7.50
C ILE A 27 -1.61 -1.85 -7.93
N ARG A 28 -1.96 -2.34 -9.11
CA ARG A 28 -3.32 -2.36 -9.62
C ARG A 28 -3.94 -3.70 -9.29
N LEU A 29 -5.01 -3.65 -8.52
CA LEU A 29 -5.86 -4.80 -8.24
C LEU A 29 -6.95 -4.87 -9.31
N ALA A 30 -6.92 -5.96 -10.07
CA ALA A 30 -7.95 -6.37 -10.99
C ALA A 30 -8.65 -7.62 -10.41
N PRO A 31 -9.91 -7.92 -10.79
CA PRO A 31 -10.61 -9.07 -10.23
C PRO A 31 -9.83 -10.35 -10.57
N GLY A 32 -9.37 -11.05 -9.53
CA GLY A 32 -8.55 -12.26 -9.64
C GLY A 32 -7.09 -12.03 -10.09
N LYS A 33 -6.61 -10.79 -10.26
CA LYS A 33 -5.24 -10.49 -10.71
C LYS A 33 -4.61 -9.32 -9.96
N VAL A 34 -3.43 -9.55 -9.39
CA VAL A 34 -2.55 -8.50 -8.85
C VAL A 34 -1.57 -8.08 -9.95
N GLN A 35 -1.62 -6.83 -10.41
CA GLN A 35 -0.65 -6.26 -11.36
C GLN A 35 0.21 -5.23 -10.65
N VAL A 36 1.50 -5.51 -10.49
CA VAL A 36 2.47 -4.51 -10.02
C VAL A 36 2.81 -3.62 -11.22
N LYS A 37 2.43 -2.34 -11.17
CA LYS A 37 2.67 -1.35 -12.22
C LYS A 37 4.07 -0.73 -12.09
N ARG A 38 4.51 -0.47 -10.86
CA ARG A 38 5.80 0.14 -10.55
C ARG A 38 6.34 -0.37 -9.21
N GLY A 39 7.67 -0.43 -9.09
CA GLY A 39 8.38 -0.74 -7.86
C GLY A 39 8.57 -2.23 -7.58
N LYS A 40 9.43 -2.55 -6.60
CA LYS A 40 9.65 -3.91 -6.12
C LYS A 40 8.71 -4.20 -4.95
N VAL A 41 7.85 -5.20 -5.15
CA VAL A 41 6.91 -5.68 -4.15
C VAL A 41 7.33 -7.08 -3.72
N SER A 42 7.33 -7.37 -2.43
CA SER A 42 7.69 -8.70 -1.93
C SER A 42 6.80 -9.79 -2.54
N PRO A 43 7.35 -10.90 -3.08
CA PRO A 43 6.56 -11.95 -3.70
C PRO A 43 5.60 -12.63 -2.72
N ALA A 44 5.96 -12.73 -1.43
CA ALA A 44 5.08 -13.25 -0.39
C ALA A 44 3.81 -12.39 -0.23
N PHE A 45 3.96 -11.06 -0.31
CA PHE A 45 2.83 -10.14 -0.30
C PHE A 45 1.93 -10.32 -1.52
N ILE A 46 2.51 -10.56 -2.72
CA ILE A 46 1.73 -10.79 -3.95
C ILE A 46 0.90 -12.06 -3.85
N GLU A 47 1.46 -13.15 -3.30
CA GLU A 47 0.73 -14.41 -3.13
C GLU A 47 -0.41 -14.28 -2.11
N GLN A 48 -0.15 -13.64 -0.96
CA GLN A 48 -1.22 -13.38 0.02
C GLN A 48 -2.28 -12.41 -0.51
N ALA A 49 -1.88 -11.38 -1.25
CA ALA A 49 -2.79 -10.48 -1.96
C ALA A 49 -3.69 -11.23 -2.94
N ARG A 50 -3.14 -12.18 -3.70
CA ARG A 50 -3.92 -13.05 -4.60
C ARG A 50 -4.93 -13.90 -3.83
N GLN A 51 -4.55 -14.46 -2.68
CA GLN A 51 -5.44 -15.28 -1.87
C GLN A 51 -6.63 -14.49 -1.34
N ILE A 52 -6.41 -13.23 -0.91
CA ILE A 52 -7.49 -12.31 -0.51
C ILE A 52 -8.41 -12.01 -1.70
N LEU A 53 -7.85 -11.73 -2.88
CA LEU A 53 -8.64 -11.44 -4.10
C LEU A 53 -9.46 -12.62 -4.64
N ARG A 54 -9.10 -13.87 -4.28
CA ARG A 54 -9.92 -15.04 -4.62
C ARG A 54 -11.23 -15.08 -3.83
N HIS A 55 -11.21 -14.57 -2.60
CA HIS A 55 -12.37 -14.53 -1.72
C HIS A 55 -13.17 -13.24 -1.90
N GLU A 56 -12.48 -12.12 -2.17
CA GLU A 56 -13.09 -10.81 -2.34
C GLU A 56 -12.71 -10.22 -3.69
N THR A 57 -13.65 -10.20 -4.64
CA THR A 57 -13.49 -9.66 -6.00
C THR A 57 -13.52 -8.13 -6.01
N VAL A 58 -12.51 -7.52 -5.40
CA VAL A 58 -12.36 -6.07 -5.35
C VAL A 58 -11.48 -5.54 -6.47
N ARG A 59 -11.82 -4.33 -6.94
CA ARG A 59 -11.05 -3.61 -7.97
C ARG A 59 -10.47 -2.36 -7.33
N GLY A 60 -9.22 -2.05 -7.63
CA GLY A 60 -8.64 -0.82 -7.09
C GLY A 60 -7.17 -0.61 -7.36
N ARG A 61 -6.65 0.44 -6.75
CA ARG A 61 -5.23 0.77 -6.78
C ARG A 61 -4.72 0.83 -5.34
N ILE A 62 -3.57 0.20 -5.12
CA ILE A 62 -2.80 0.29 -3.90
C ILE A 62 -1.50 1.00 -4.25
N LEU A 63 -1.21 2.07 -3.54
CA LEU A 63 0.03 2.84 -3.66
C LEU A 63 0.81 2.65 -2.36
N GLY A 64 2.03 2.11 -2.46
CA GLY A 64 2.96 2.11 -1.35
C GLY A 64 3.71 3.42 -1.32
N GLN A 65 3.39 4.30 -0.39
CA GLN A 65 4.05 5.59 -0.24
C GLN A 65 5.08 5.54 0.90
N ARG A 66 6.29 6.06 0.68
CA ARG A 66 7.27 6.29 1.74
C ARG A 66 6.72 7.33 2.73
N ASP A 67 6.70 6.95 4.00
CA ASP A 67 6.26 7.79 5.12
C ASP A 67 7.37 7.77 6.18
N GLY A 68 8.18 8.83 6.21
CA GLY A 68 9.40 8.90 7.01
C GLY A 68 10.36 7.74 6.69
N ASP A 69 10.69 6.95 7.70
CA ASP A 69 11.57 5.77 7.60
C ASP A 69 10.85 4.50 7.15
N GLY A 70 9.54 4.55 6.87
CA GLY A 70 8.73 3.38 6.54
C GLY A 70 7.91 3.54 5.25
N VAL A 71 6.96 2.62 5.06
CA VAL A 71 6.00 2.64 3.96
C VAL A 71 4.58 2.59 4.49
N LYS A 72 3.72 3.41 3.91
CA LYS A 72 2.29 3.45 4.13
C LYS A 72 1.56 3.02 2.86
N LEU A 73 0.58 2.13 3.02
CA LEU A 73 -0.31 1.74 1.93
C LEU A 73 -1.48 2.73 1.82
N VAL A 74 -1.60 3.37 0.66
CA VAL A 74 -2.71 4.24 0.28
C VAL A 74 -3.61 3.47 -0.66
N PHE A 75 -4.86 3.31 -0.27
CA PHE A 75 -5.87 2.55 -1.01
C PHE A 75 -6.79 3.51 -1.77
N SER A 76 -7.19 3.12 -2.97
CA SER A 76 -8.25 3.82 -3.71
C SER A 76 -9.60 3.60 -3.04
N ARG A 77 -10.52 4.56 -3.16
CA ARG A 77 -11.90 4.49 -2.61
C ARG A 77 -12.71 3.29 -3.11
N SER A 78 -12.25 2.61 -4.15
CA SER A 78 -12.87 1.39 -4.69
C SER A 78 -12.54 0.13 -3.89
N ILE A 79 -11.64 0.20 -2.90
CA ILE A 79 -11.27 -0.90 -2.02
C ILE A 79 -12.02 -0.72 -0.69
N PRO A 80 -12.82 -1.72 -0.25
CA PRO A 80 -13.48 -1.68 1.05
C PRO A 80 -12.47 -1.58 2.19
N GLU A 81 -12.78 -0.82 3.24
CA GLU A 81 -11.90 -0.68 4.42
C GLU A 81 -11.50 -2.03 5.06
N PRO A 82 -12.39 -3.04 5.20
CA PRO A 82 -11.99 -4.35 5.72
C PRO A 82 -10.90 -5.02 4.89
N VAL A 83 -10.97 -4.86 3.57
CA VAL A 83 -9.98 -5.41 2.63
C VAL A 83 -8.68 -4.63 2.72
N ALA A 84 -8.76 -3.29 2.75
CA ALA A 84 -7.61 -2.43 2.95
C ALA A 84 -6.87 -2.78 4.25
N GLN A 85 -7.61 -3.09 5.32
CA GLN A 85 -7.03 -3.51 6.58
C GLN A 85 -6.33 -4.87 6.49
N ARG A 86 -6.91 -5.86 5.79
CA ARG A 86 -6.21 -7.13 5.53
C ARG A 86 -4.91 -6.91 4.75
N PHE A 87 -4.94 -6.05 3.73
CA PHE A 87 -3.75 -5.68 2.97
C PHE A 87 -2.68 -5.00 3.83
N ARG A 88 -3.07 -4.15 4.80
CA ARG A 88 -2.14 -3.59 5.79
C ARG A 88 -1.53 -4.70 6.65
N ASN A 89 -2.33 -5.66 7.11
CA ASN A 89 -1.84 -6.74 7.98
C ASN A 89 -0.82 -7.67 7.29
N ILE A 90 -0.99 -7.94 6.00
CA ILE A 90 -0.08 -8.83 5.25
C ILE A 90 1.17 -8.13 4.71
N PHE A 91 1.22 -6.79 4.79
CA PHE A 91 2.32 -6.03 4.20
C PHE A 91 3.57 -6.08 5.07
N PRO A 92 4.73 -6.49 4.52
CA PRO A 92 5.95 -6.65 5.31
C PRO A 92 6.64 -5.29 5.51
N TYR A 93 6.10 -4.45 6.41
CA TYR A 93 6.65 -3.12 6.70
C TYR A 93 8.15 -3.14 7.06
N GLY A 94 8.63 -4.25 7.64
CA GLY A 94 10.04 -4.44 7.98
C GLY A 94 10.97 -4.37 6.76
N ASP A 95 10.58 -4.93 5.63
CA ASP A 95 11.40 -4.98 4.41
C ASP A 95 11.61 -3.61 3.76
N TYR A 96 10.77 -2.64 4.11
CA TYR A 96 10.75 -1.32 3.49
C TYR A 96 11.27 -0.20 4.41
N ARG A 97 11.70 -0.53 5.63
CA ARG A 97 12.31 0.47 6.52
C ARG A 97 13.71 0.80 6.04
N LEU A 98 14.01 2.09 5.83
CA LEU A 98 15.36 2.55 5.53
C LEU A 98 16.25 2.25 6.76
N GLY A 99 17.07 1.20 6.65
CA GLY A 99 17.90 0.68 7.75
C GLY A 99 17.57 -0.75 8.18
N ALA A 100 16.50 -1.37 7.67
CA ALA A 100 16.27 -2.79 7.89
C ALA A 100 17.20 -3.61 6.99
N VAL A 101 18.22 -4.21 7.61
CA VAL A 101 18.93 -5.37 7.08
C VAL A 101 17.90 -6.33 6.49
N PRO A 102 18.10 -6.85 5.26
CA PRO A 102 17.15 -7.78 4.67
C PRO A 102 17.13 -9.04 5.54
N LEU A 103 16.11 -9.20 6.38
CA LEU A 103 15.85 -10.46 7.07
C LEU A 103 15.21 -11.42 6.06
N SER A 104 16.01 -11.79 5.05
CA SER A 104 15.90 -13.09 4.41
C SER A 104 16.31 -14.12 5.46
N GLY A 105 15.34 -14.82 6.04
CA GLY A 105 15.65 -15.88 6.98
C GLY A 105 14.52 -16.24 7.92
N SER A 106 13.42 -16.75 7.36
CA SER A 106 12.60 -17.73 8.06
C SER A 106 13.51 -18.87 8.55
N LYS A 107 13.89 -18.86 9.84
CA LYS A 107 14.52 -20.02 10.49
C LYS A 107 13.42 -20.78 11.24
N PRO A 108 13.25 -22.10 11.01
CA PRO A 108 12.17 -22.85 11.61
C PRO A 108 12.41 -22.99 13.10
N ARG A 109 11.36 -22.76 13.89
CA ARG A 109 11.30 -23.05 15.31
C ARG A 109 11.49 -24.56 15.49
N LYS A 110 12.71 -25.00 15.84
CA LYS A 110 12.94 -26.35 16.38
C LYS A 110 12.67 -26.29 17.89
N GLY A 111 11.79 -27.19 18.33
CA GLY A 111 11.56 -27.50 19.73
C GLY A 111 12.67 -28.36 20.31
#